data_AF-A0A9E5GTZ2-F1
#
_entry.id   AF-A0A9E5GTZ2-F1
#
_cell.length_a   1.000
_cell.length_b   1.000
_cell.length_c   1.000
_cell.angle_alpha   90.00
_cell.angle_beta   90.00
_cell.angle_gamma   90.00
#
_symmetry.space_group_name_H-M   'P 1'
#
loop_
_entity.id
_entity.type
_entity.pdbx_description
1 polymer ?
#
loop_
_entity_poly.entity_id
_entity_poly.type
_entity_poly.pdbx_seq_one_letter_code
_entity_poly.pdbx_strand_id
1 'polypeptide(L)' 'HAAIVSRELKIPTIVGTKNGTDCFKTGDKIKLDANKGIVRKLGNKK' A
#
# COMPACT_ATOMS: atom_id res chain seq x y z
N HIS A 1 12.49 0.22 8.90
CA HIS A 1 11.70 -0.61 9.83
C HIS A 1 10.63 -1.43 9.10
N ALA A 2 9.67 -0.77 8.43
CA ALA A 2 8.55 -1.43 7.75
C ALA A 2 8.97 -2.60 6.82
N ALA A 3 10.00 -2.43 5.99
CA ALA A 3 10.43 -3.47 5.05
C ALA A 3 10.94 -4.77 5.69
N ILE A 4 11.59 -4.70 6.87
CA ILE A 4 12.11 -5.89 7.56
C ILE A 4 10.96 -6.62 8.24
N VAL A 5 10.16 -5.90 9.00
CA VAL A 5 8.97 -6.44 9.69
C VAL A 5 8.01 -7.08 8.69
N SER A 6 7.77 -6.46 7.54
CA SER A 6 6.91 -7.04 6.51
C SER A 6 7.47 -8.30 5.86
N ARG A 7 8.80 -8.45 5.76
CA ARG A 7 9.44 -9.71 5.31
C ARG A 7 9.23 -10.81 6.34
N GLU A 8 9.33 -10.51 7.62
CA GLU A 8 9.06 -11.46 8.71
C GLU A 8 7.59 -11.88 8.77
N LEU A 9 6.68 -10.92 8.60
CA LEU A 9 5.23 -11.16 8.59
C LEU A 9 4.71 -11.76 7.28
N LYS A 10 5.56 -11.91 6.26
CA LYS A 10 5.17 -12.32 4.89
C LYS A 10 4.05 -11.44 4.29
N ILE A 11 4.00 -10.17 4.68
CA ILE A 11 3.00 -9.22 4.18
C ILE A 11 3.63 -8.41 3.04
N PRO A 12 2.92 -8.23 1.91
CA PRO A 12 3.40 -7.38 0.83
C PRO A 12 3.50 -5.93 1.30
N THR A 13 4.69 -5.33 1.17
CA THR A 13 4.97 -3.96 1.60
C THR A 13 5.65 -3.17 0.51
N ILE A 14 5.24 -1.91 0.36
CA ILE A 14 5.84 -0.93 -0.55
C ILE A 14 6.35 0.23 0.32
N VAL A 15 7.61 0.60 0.10
CA VAL A 15 8.30 1.68 0.84
C VAL A 15 8.79 2.74 -0.16
N GLY A 16 9.00 3.98 0.33
CA GLY A 16 9.52 5.07 -0.51
C GLY A 16 8.45 5.86 -1.28
N THR A 17 7.17 5.72 -0.95
CA THR A 17 6.11 6.60 -1.49
C THR A 17 6.27 8.03 -0.95
N LYS A 18 6.40 9.02 -1.84
CA LYS A 18 6.56 10.44 -1.46
C LYS A 18 5.39 11.02 -0.66
N ASN A 19 4.14 10.71 -1.05
CA ASN A 19 2.93 11.31 -0.48
C ASN A 19 1.85 10.26 -0.15
N GLY A 20 2.26 9.07 0.28
CA GLY A 20 1.33 7.94 0.50
C GLY A 20 0.22 8.25 1.52
N THR A 21 0.56 8.97 2.60
CA THR A 21 -0.37 9.35 3.68
C THR A 21 -1.37 10.43 3.27
N ASP A 22 -1.04 11.28 2.31
CA ASP A 22 -1.96 12.30 1.79
C ASP A 22 -2.90 11.72 0.71
N CYS A 23 -2.38 10.78 -0.09
CA CYS A 23 -3.14 10.13 -1.15
C CYS A 23 -4.18 9.13 -0.62
N PHE A 24 -3.94 8.48 0.53
CA PHE A 24 -4.81 7.48 1.11
C PHE A 24 -5.35 7.94 2.47
N LYS A 25 -6.67 8.02 2.61
CA LYS A 25 -7.32 8.36 3.88
C LYS A 25 -7.78 7.11 4.61
N THR A 26 -7.89 7.20 5.93
CA THR A 26 -8.48 6.15 6.76
C THR A 26 -9.87 5.80 6.25
N GLY A 27 -10.13 4.52 6.01
CA GLY A 27 -11.38 4.01 5.44
C GLY A 27 -11.35 3.76 3.93
N ASP A 28 -10.31 4.18 3.22
CA ASP A 28 -10.16 3.88 1.79
C ASP A 28 -9.78 2.41 1.55
N LYS A 29 -10.50 1.76 0.63
CA LYS A 29 -10.08 0.46 0.10
C LYS A 29 -9.01 0.67 -0.98
N ILE A 30 -7.87 0.02 -0.80
CA ILE A 30 -6.75 0.07 -1.74
C ILE A 30 -6.34 -1.34 -2.15
N LYS A 31 -5.89 -1.48 -3.40
CA LYS A 31 -5.23 -2.68 -3.92
C LYS A 31 -3.74 -2.42 -3.99
N LEU A 32 -2.97 -3.33 -3.40
CA LEU A 32 -1.52 -3.27 -3.36
C LEU A 32 -0.95 -4.42 -4.20
N ASP A 33 -0.05 -4.08 -5.12
CA ASP A 33 0.70 -5.04 -5.93
C ASP A 33 2.19 -4.89 -5.62
N ALA A 34 2.70 -5.76 -4.75
CA ALA A 34 4.10 -5.73 -4.31
C ALA A 34 5.09 -6.24 -5.37
N ASN A 35 4.65 -6.99 -6.39
CA ASN A 35 5.54 -7.44 -7.47
C ASN A 35 5.87 -6.29 -8.41
N LYS A 36 4.88 -5.45 -8.71
CA LYS A 36 5.05 -4.27 -9.57
C LYS A 36 5.36 -2.99 -8.80
N GLY A 37 5.22 -3.00 -7.47
CA GLY A 37 5.38 -1.83 -6.62
C GLY A 37 4.29 -0.78 -6.83
N ILE A 38 3.08 -1.19 -7.21
CA ILE A 38 1.97 -0.29 -7.55
C ILE A 38 0.88 -0.37 -6.46
N VAL A 39 0.41 0.80 -6.02
CA VAL A 39 -0.79 0.93 -5.17
C VAL A 39 -1.88 1.63 -5.95
N ARG A 40 -3.10 1.10 -5.91
CA ARG A 40 -4.29 1.72 -6.53
C ARG A 40 -5.43 1.80 -5.53
N LYS A 41 -6.12 2.95 -5.51
CA LYS A 41 -7.37 3.09 -4.76
C LYS A 41 -8.48 2.35 -5.49
N LEU A 42 -9.13 1.40 -4.79
CA LEU A 42 -10.34 0.75 -5.25
C LEU A 42 -11.50 1.69 -4.93
N GLY A 43 -11.68 2.73 -5.74
CA GLY A 43 -12.89 3.55 -5.68
C GLY A 43 -14.09 2.66 -5.96
N ASN A 44 -15.13 2.75 -5.12
CA ASN A 44 -16.40 2.08 -5.40
C ASN A 44 -16.88 2.50 -6.79
N LYS A 45 -16.78 1.61 -7.77
CA LYS A 45 -17.63 1.71 -8.95
C LYS A 45 -19.06 1.53 -8.45
N LYS A 46 -19.86 2.57 -8.62
CA LYS A 46 -21.33 2.49 -8.58
C LYS A 46 -21.80 1.39 -9.52
#